data_AF-A0A537RTK4-F1
#
_entry.id   AF-A0A537RTK4-F1
#
_cell.length_a   1.000
_cell.length_b   1.000
_cell.length_c   1.000
_cell.angle_alpha   90.00
_cell.angle_beta   90.00
_cell.angle_gamma   90.00
#
_symmetry.space_group_name_H-M   'P 1'
#
loop_
_entity.id
_entity.type
_entity.pdbx_description
1 polymer ?
#
loop_
_entity_poly.entity_id
_entity_poly.type
_entity_poly.pdbx_seq_one_letter_code
_entity_poly.pdbx_strand_id
1 'polypeptide(L)' 'MMRLRRTYALLGFLLAAGPIFPAAAQLAAPCAAFQRDAIGAWNATEPLTIETDIGLLDVLPGHPVSMRLARILDARCR' A
#
# COMPACT_ATOMS: atom_id res chain seq x y z
N MET A 1 -58.82 2.72 -2.23
CA MET A 1 -58.39 1.35 -2.57
C MET A 1 -56.95 1.39 -3.05
N MET A 2 -56.03 0.90 -2.21
CA MET A 2 -54.59 0.80 -2.48
C MET A 2 -54.30 -0.33 -3.47
N ARG A 3 -53.49 -0.10 -4.51
CA ARG A 3 -52.74 -1.16 -5.21
C ARG A 3 -51.32 -0.70 -5.56
N LEU A 4 -50.43 -1.08 -4.65
CA LEU A 4 -49.00 -1.41 -4.76
C LEU A 4 -48.18 -0.77 -5.91
N ARG A 5 -47.57 0.38 -5.59
CA ARG A 5 -46.17 0.66 -6.00
C ARG A 5 -45.26 -0.10 -5.04
N ARG A 6 -44.63 -1.20 -5.47
CA ARG A 6 -43.63 -1.91 -4.64
C ARG A 6 -42.68 -2.78 -5.46
N THR A 7 -41.80 -2.13 -6.20
CA THR A 7 -40.62 -2.80 -6.82
C THR A 7 -39.47 -1.81 -6.99
N TYR A 8 -39.14 -1.10 -5.93
CA TYR A 8 -37.89 -0.33 -5.83
C TYR A 8 -37.39 -0.44 -4.41
N ALA A 9 -36.80 -1.58 -4.08
CA ALA A 9 -36.09 -1.72 -2.83
C ALA A 9 -34.97 -2.74 -3.03
N LEU A 10 -33.76 -2.31 -2.66
CA LEU A 10 -32.61 -3.16 -2.34
C LEU A 10 -31.70 -3.53 -3.52
N LEU A 11 -31.23 -2.52 -4.26
CA LEU A 11 -29.94 -2.59 -4.96
C LEU A 11 -29.06 -1.46 -4.42
N GLY A 12 -28.59 -1.65 -3.20
CA GLY A 12 -27.82 -0.63 -2.51
C GLY A 12 -27.19 -1.17 -1.25
N PHE A 13 -26.25 -2.11 -1.38
CA PHE A 13 -25.24 -2.38 -0.35
C PHE A 13 -24.13 -3.30 -0.88
N LEU A 14 -23.38 -2.84 -1.88
CA LEU A 14 -22.09 -3.45 -2.25
C LEU A 14 -21.00 -2.37 -2.21
N LEU A 15 -20.93 -1.66 -1.08
CA LEU A 15 -19.68 -1.05 -0.63
C LEU A 15 -18.99 -2.13 0.20
N ALA A 16 -18.38 -3.08 -0.50
CA ALA A 16 -17.40 -3.96 0.10
C ALA A 16 -16.28 -3.05 0.61
N ALA A 17 -16.32 -2.77 1.91
CA ALA A 17 -15.19 -2.30 2.67
C ALA A 17 -14.09 -3.34 2.47
N GLY A 18 -13.27 -3.15 1.44
CA GLY A 18 -11.98 -3.80 1.36
C GLY A 18 -11.25 -3.47 2.67
N PRO A 19 -10.57 -4.44 3.30
CA PRO A 19 -9.78 -4.15 4.48
C PRO A 19 -8.76 -3.08 4.10
N ILE A 20 -8.97 -1.87 4.62
CA ILE A 20 -8.00 -0.79 4.58
C ILE A 20 -6.93 -1.24 5.57
N PHE A 21 -6.01 -2.09 5.12
CA PHE A 21 -4.86 -2.43 5.93
C PHE A 21 -4.13 -1.11 6.21
N PRO A 22 -4.04 -0.67 7.47
CA PRO A 22 -3.21 0.48 7.77
C PRO A 22 -1.79 0.10 7.36
N ALA A 23 -1.19 0.92 6.50
CA ALA A 23 0.24 0.81 6.21
C ALA A 23 0.96 0.82 7.57
N ALA A 24 1.59 -0.30 7.92
CA ALA A 24 2.31 -0.39 9.19
C ALA A 24 3.44 0.64 9.14
N ALA A 25 3.40 1.61 10.05
CA ALA A 25 4.50 2.55 10.23
C ALA A 25 5.69 1.76 10.78
N GLN A 26 6.67 1.51 9.93
CA GLN A 26 7.82 0.67 10.25
C GLN A 26 9.03 1.58 10.51
N LEU A 27 9.64 1.44 11.69
CA LEU A 27 10.86 2.15 12.12
C LEU A 27 12.06 1.90 11.19
N ALA A 28 12.01 0.84 10.38
CA ALA A 28 12.96 0.59 9.30
C ALA A 28 12.25 -0.18 8.18
N ALA A 29 12.60 0.13 6.94
CA ALA A 29 12.17 -0.60 5.76
C ALA A 29 12.52 -2.10 5.88
N PRO A 30 11.55 -3.01 6.11
CA PRO A 30 11.83 -4.42 6.24
C PRO A 30 12.16 -4.96 4.86
N CYS A 31 13.30 -5.63 4.71
CA CYS A 31 13.75 -6.17 3.43
C CYS A 31 12.69 -7.03 2.73
N ALA A 32 11.83 -7.71 3.50
CA ALA A 32 10.75 -8.52 2.98
C ALA A 32 9.65 -7.73 2.23
N ALA A 33 9.47 -6.44 2.53
CA ALA A 33 8.52 -5.57 1.84
C ALA A 33 9.10 -4.96 0.55
N PHE A 34 10.34 -5.28 0.20
CA PHE A 34 11.03 -4.77 -0.99
C PHE A 34 11.59 -5.90 -1.84
N GLN A 35 11.55 -5.69 -3.15
CA GLN A 35 12.12 -6.59 -4.13
C GLN A 35 12.96 -5.80 -5.14
N ARG A 36 14.04 -6.41 -5.62
CA ARG A 36 14.75 -5.93 -6.83
C ARG A 36 14.04 -6.43 -8.08
N ASP A 37 13.77 -5.51 -9.00
CA ASP A 37 13.28 -5.86 -10.34
C ASP A 37 14.41 -6.33 -11.26
N ALA A 38 14.04 -6.65 -12.51
CA ALA A 38 14.96 -7.14 -13.54
C ALA A 38 16.06 -6.15 -13.95
N ILE A 39 15.88 -4.85 -13.68
CA ILE A 39 16.88 -3.81 -13.94
C ILE A 39 17.65 -3.40 -12.68
N GLY A 40 17.37 -4.06 -11.55
CA GLY A 40 18.04 -3.85 -10.27
C GLY A 40 17.53 -2.66 -9.47
N ALA A 41 16.35 -2.10 -9.79
CA ALA A 41 15.71 -1.10 -8.95
C ALA A 41 14.93 -1.77 -7.81
N TRP A 42 14.95 -1.14 -6.63
CA TRP A 42 14.14 -1.57 -5.50
C TRP A 42 12.71 -1.06 -5.65
N ASN A 43 11.76 -1.97 -5.50
CA ASN A 43 10.34 -1.69 -5.55
C ASN A 43 9.69 -2.25 -4.28
N ALA A 44 8.71 -1.52 -3.74
CA ALA A 44 7.89 -2.07 -2.67
C ALA A 44 6.92 -3.12 -3.24
N THR A 45 6.75 -4.22 -2.52
CA THR A 45 5.80 -5.29 -2.88
C THR A 45 4.41 -5.03 -2.31
N GLU A 46 4.34 -4.25 -1.24
CA GLU A 46 3.11 -3.86 -0.55
C GLU A 46 3.16 -2.37 -0.17
N PRO A 47 2.00 -1.71 0.05
CA PRO A 47 1.97 -0.35 0.58
C PRO A 47 2.51 -0.32 2.01
N LEU A 48 3.49 0.53 2.28
CA LEU A 48 4.02 0.73 3.62
C LEU A 48 4.37 2.19 3.90
N THR A 49 4.40 2.54 5.18
CA THR A 49 4.84 3.86 5.65
C THR A 49 6.12 3.67 6.44
N ILE A 50 7.19 4.36 6.03
CA ILE A 50 8.51 4.26 6.67
C ILE A 50 8.76 5.53 7.44
N GLU A 51 9.20 5.41 8.68
CA GLU A 51 9.69 6.55 9.43
C GLU A 51 11.11 6.91 8.98
N THR A 52 11.31 8.16 8.57
CA THR A 52 12.59 8.69 8.11
C THR A 52 13.01 9.89 8.96
N ASP A 53 14.26 10.33 8.81
CA ASP A 53 14.82 11.52 9.48
C ASP A 53 14.05 12.82 9.19
N ILE A 54 13.31 12.85 8.09
CA ILE A 54 12.51 13.99 7.62
C ILE A 54 11.00 13.78 7.81
N GLY A 55 10.58 12.69 8.47
CA GLY A 55 9.17 12.37 8.74
C GLY A 55 8.73 11.03 8.14
N LEU A 56 7.42 10.83 8.06
CA LEU A 56 6.82 9.62 7.49
C LEU A 56 6.87 9.66 5.96
N LEU A 57 7.34 8.58 5.34
CA LEU A 57 7.38 8.39 3.90
C LEU A 57 6.46 7.22 3.52
N ASP A 58 5.39 7.53 2.79
CA ASP A 58 4.54 6.51 2.20
C ASP A 58 5.21 5.97 0.93
N VAL A 59 5.37 4.65 0.88
CA VAL A 59 5.92 3.92 -0.26
C VAL A 59 4.84 3.01 -0.80
N LEU A 60 4.50 3.23 -2.07
CA LEU A 60 3.49 2.46 -2.78
C LEU A 60 4.15 1.47 -3.75
N PRO A 61 3.53 0.30 -3.98
CA PRO A 61 4.01 -0.65 -4.97
C PRO A 61 3.84 -0.11 -6.41
N GLY A 62 4.61 -0.68 -7.33
CA GLY A 62 4.54 -0.34 -8.76
C GLY A 62 5.45 0.79 -9.21
N HIS A 63 6.19 1.42 -8.28
CA HIS A 63 7.18 2.44 -8.61
C HIS A 63 8.52 2.16 -7.90
N PRO A 64 9.63 2.48 -8.57
CA PRO A 64 10.94 2.38 -7.95
C PRO A 64 11.05 3.38 -6.80
N VAL A 65 11.64 2.91 -5.70
CA VAL A 65 11.86 3.76 -4.53
C VAL A 65 12.93 4.83 -4.80
N SER A 66 12.94 5.88 -3.97
CA SER A 66 13.96 6.92 -4.08
C SER A 66 15.39 6.35 -3.96
N MET A 67 16.36 6.98 -4.64
CA MET A 67 17.78 6.60 -4.57
C MET A 67 18.35 6.57 -3.15
N ARG A 68 17.79 7.38 -2.23
CA ARG A 68 18.19 7.38 -0.82
C ARG A 68 17.75 6.08 -0.14
N LEU A 69 16.50 5.70 -0.29
CA LEU A 69 15.96 4.45 0.26
C LEU A 69 16.62 3.23 -0.39
N ALA A 70 16.82 3.25 -1.71
CA ALA A 70 17.51 2.19 -2.44
C ALA A 70 18.91 1.91 -1.88
N ARG A 71 19.70 2.95 -1.54
CA ARG A 71 21.02 2.77 -0.92
C ARG A 71 20.96 2.15 0.48
N ILE A 72 19.94 2.49 1.26
CA ILE A 72 19.72 1.89 2.58
C ILE A 72 19.37 0.40 2.43
N LEU A 73 18.48 0.08 1.49
CA LEU A 73 18.12 -1.30 1.16
C LEU A 73 19.32 -2.09 0.66
N ASP A 74 20.17 -1.51 -0.20
CA ASP A 74 21.40 -2.15 -0.67
C ASP A 74 22.40 -2.45 0.45
N ALA A 75 22.46 -1.60 1.46
CA ALA A 75 23.34 -1.82 2.61
C ALA A 75 22.80 -2.86 3.60
N ARG A 76 21.48 -3.08 3.64
CA ARG A 76 20.80 -3.88 4.68
C ARG A 76 20.19 -5.19 4.21
N CYS A 77 19.80 -5.27 2.93
CA CYS A 77 18.93 -6.31 2.39
C CYS A 77 19.58 -7.14 1.28
N ARG A 78 20.89 -6.99 1.09
CA ARG A 78 21.67 -7.66 0.06
C ARG A 78 22.13 -9.05 0.50
#